data_AF-A0A950HI96-F1
#
_entry.id   AF-A0A950HI96-F1
#
_cell.length_a   1.000
_cell.length_b   1.000
_cell.length_c   1.000
_cell.angle_alpha   90.00
_cell.angle_beta   90.00
_cell.angle_gamma   90.00
#
_symmetry.space_group_name_H-M   'P 1'
#
loop_
_entity.id
_entity.type
_entity.pdbx_description
1 polymer ?
#
loop_
_entity_poly.entity_id
_entity_poly.type
_entity_poly.pdbx_seq_one_letter_code
_entity_poly.pdbx_strand_id
1 'polypeptide(L)' 'MDGNEPGTPNGRQKAPAPSQGIILTPEQIKRRRQRNLAIGLAVGFLVLLFYVVTIVKLGPGVLNRPL' A
#
# COMPACT_ATOMS: atom_id res chain seq x y z
N MET A 1 10.91 -0.51 -63.19
CA MET A 1 11.57 0.57 -62.44
C MET A 1 10.51 1.62 -62.09
N ASP A 2 9.34 1.21 -61.58
CA ASP A 2 9.03 0.71 -60.23
C ASP A 2 8.68 1.88 -59.32
N GLY A 3 7.48 1.86 -58.76
CA GLY A 3 7.08 2.83 -57.76
C GLY A 3 5.61 3.18 -57.71
N ASN A 4 4.70 2.32 -58.18
CA ASN A 4 3.35 2.29 -57.63
C ASN A 4 3.52 2.10 -56.12
N GLU A 5 3.53 3.17 -55.33
CA GLU A 5 3.46 3.08 -53.87
C GLU A 5 2.07 2.53 -53.59
N PRO A 6 1.91 1.25 -53.17
CA PRO A 6 0.63 0.84 -52.65
C PRO A 6 0.43 1.72 -51.41
N GLY A 7 -0.53 2.63 -51.48
CA GLY A 7 -1.01 3.36 -50.32
C GLY A 7 -1.29 2.31 -49.26
N THR A 8 -0.36 2.18 -48.32
CA THR A 8 -0.43 1.17 -47.28
C THR A 8 -1.79 1.33 -46.64
N PRO A 9 -2.58 0.27 -46.46
CA PRO A 9 -3.72 0.34 -45.56
C PRO A 9 -3.09 0.59 -44.19
N ASN A 10 -2.96 1.87 -43.84
CA ASN A 10 -2.51 2.31 -42.54
C ASN A 10 -3.60 1.79 -41.61
N GLY A 11 -3.33 0.60 -41.09
CA GLY A 11 -4.08 -0.08 -40.07
C GLY A 11 -4.02 0.86 -38.92
N ARG A 12 -5.00 1.79 -38.90
CA ARG A 12 -5.23 2.77 -37.86
C ARG A 12 -4.99 1.99 -36.60
N GLN A 13 -3.84 2.28 -35.98
CA GLN A 13 -3.49 1.74 -34.70
C GLN A 13 -4.73 1.96 -33.87
N LYS A 14 -5.43 0.85 -33.62
CA LYS A 14 -6.55 0.81 -32.71
C LYS A 14 -5.88 1.20 -31.41
N ALA A 15 -6.05 2.47 -31.03
CA ALA A 15 -5.49 3.02 -29.81
C ALA A 15 -5.67 1.95 -28.72
N PRO A 16 -4.62 1.61 -27.95
CA PRO A 16 -4.70 0.53 -26.99
C PRO A 16 -5.97 0.73 -26.19
N ALA A 17 -6.89 -0.23 -26.32
CA ALA A 17 -8.19 -0.19 -25.67
C ALA A 17 -7.94 0.19 -24.21
N PRO A 18 -8.73 1.12 -23.62
CA PRO A 18 -8.55 1.51 -22.23
C PRO A 18 -8.47 0.21 -21.44
N SER A 19 -7.30 0.00 -20.82
CA SER A 19 -6.94 -1.19 -20.07
C SER A 19 -8.16 -1.60 -19.27
N GLN A 20 -8.90 -2.61 -19.76
CA GLN A 20 -10.09 -3.08 -19.10
C GLN A 20 -9.59 -3.51 -17.74
N GLY A 21 -9.90 -2.68 -16.74
CA GLY A 21 -9.30 -2.76 -15.43
C GLY A 21 -9.43 -4.20 -15.00
N ILE A 22 -8.30 -4.83 -14.72
CA ILE A 22 -8.28 -6.13 -14.05
C ILE A 22 -9.06 -5.86 -12.78
N ILE A 23 -10.36 -6.20 -12.78
CA ILE A 23 -11.15 -6.26 -11.56
C ILE A 23 -10.46 -7.38 -10.82
N LEU A 24 -9.54 -6.98 -9.94
CA LEU A 24 -8.78 -7.88 -9.11
C LEU A 24 -9.80 -8.81 -8.49
N THR A 25 -9.69 -10.10 -8.81
CA THR A 25 -10.55 -11.11 -8.20
C THR A 25 -10.52 -10.89 -6.68
N PRO A 26 -11.63 -11.10 -5.95
CA PRO A 26 -11.69 -10.81 -4.51
C PRO A 26 -10.51 -11.39 -3.72
N GLU A 27 -9.93 -12.48 -4.21
CA GLU A 27 -8.70 -13.12 -3.73
C GLU A 27 -7.44 -12.26 -3.85
N GLN A 28 -7.27 -11.49 -4.93
CA GLN A 28 -6.12 -10.59 -5.12
C GLN A 28 -6.21 -9.34 -4.23
N ILE A 29 -7.40 -8.84 -3.94
CA ILE A 29 -7.62 -7.71 -3.02
C ILE A 29 -7.31 -8.14 -1.56
N LYS A 30 -7.72 -9.36 -1.19
CA LYS A 30 -7.55 -9.89 0.17
C LYS A 30 -6.08 -10.03 0.58
N ARG A 31 -5.20 -10.48 -0.34
CA ARG A 31 -3.75 -10.57 -0.08
C ARG A 31 -3.09 -9.21 0.14
N ARG A 32 -3.57 -8.14 -0.50
CA ARG A 32 -3.02 -6.78 -0.32
C ARG A 32 -3.37 -6.20 1.05
N ARG A 33 -4.59 -6.45 1.55
CA ARG A 33 -5.03 -5.93 2.87
C ARG A 33 -4.31 -6.60 4.04
N GLN A 34 -3.96 -7.88 3.94
CA GLN A 34 -3.26 -8.59 5.02
C GLN A 34 -1.88 -8.00 5.33
N ARG A 35 -1.16 -7.51 4.32
CA ARG A 35 0.18 -6.93 4.52
C ARG A 35 0.13 -5.64 5.35
N ASN A 36 -0.85 -4.78 5.09
CA ASN A 36 -0.98 -3.52 5.82
C ASN A 36 -1.44 -3.76 7.27
N LEU A 37 -2.19 -4.84 7.53
CA LEU A 37 -2.63 -5.20 8.87
C LEU A 37 -1.45 -5.65 9.76
N ALA A 38 -0.50 -6.43 9.22
CA ALA A 38 0.68 -6.86 9.96
C ALA A 38 1.54 -5.68 10.42
N ILE A 39 1.73 -4.69 9.54
CA ILE A 39 2.48 -3.46 9.87
C ILE A 39 1.75 -2.65 10.94
N GLY A 40 0.43 -2.47 10.80
CA GLY A 40 -0.37 -1.76 11.79
C GLY A 40 -0.32 -2.41 13.17
N LEU A 41 -0.41 -3.74 13.24
CA LEU A 41 -0.29 -4.49 14.50
C LEU A 41 1.11 -4.38 15.11
N ALA A 42 2.17 -4.48 14.30
CA ALA A 42 3.54 -4.37 14.79
C ALA A 42 3.82 -2.98 15.38
N VAL A 43 3.44 -1.91 14.69
CA VAL A 43 3.62 -0.53 15.16
C VAL A 43 2.77 -0.25 16.39
N GLY A 44 1.50 -0.66 16.40
CA GLY A 44 0.62 -0.50 17.55
C GLY A 44 1.12 -1.23 18.79
N PHE A 45 1.61 -2.46 18.63
CA PHE A 45 2.20 -3.24 19.71
C PHE A 45 3.47 -2.59 20.27
N LEU A 46 4.36 -2.11 19.39
CA LEU A 46 5.58 -1.41 19.81
C LEU A 46 5.25 -0.18 20.65
N VAL A 47 4.33 0.68 20.19
CA VAL A 47 3.89 1.88 20.92
C VAL A 47 3.26 1.52 22.26
N LEU A 48 2.43 0.48 22.30
CA LEU A 48 1.77 0.02 23.53
C LEU A 48 2.79 -0.43 24.59
N LEU A 49 3.83 -1.19 24.18
CA LEU A 49 4.91 -1.58 25.09
C LEU A 49 5.62 -0.36 25.69
N PHE A 50 5.99 0.61 24.85
CA PHE A 50 6.62 1.85 25.32
C PHE A 50 5.71 2.61 26.29
N TYR A 51 4.40 2.70 25.99
CA TYR A 51 3.44 3.39 26.84
C TYR A 51 3.31 2.73 28.22
N VAL A 52 3.20 1.40 28.27
CA VAL A 52 3.15 0.65 29.54
C VAL A 52 4.43 0.88 30.35
N VAL A 53 5.60 0.74 29.71
CA VAL A 53 6.89 1.00 30.37
C VAL A 53 6.97 2.45 30.86
N THR A 54 6.43 3.39 30.09
CA THR A 54 6.40 4.82 30.47
C THR A 54 5.57 5.01 31.73
N ILE A 55 4.35 4.48 31.80
CA ILE A 55 3.53 4.59 33.01
C ILE A 55 4.20 3.91 34.21
N VAL A 56 4.74 2.70 34.02
CA VAL A 56 5.38 1.94 35.12
C VAL A 56 6.64 2.63 35.62
N LYS A 57 7.48 3.19 34.74
CA LYS A 57 8.75 3.82 35.12
C LYS A 57 8.61 5.28 35.52
N LEU A 58 7.79 6.07 34.82
CA LEU A 58 7.60 7.50 35.12
C LEU A 58 6.52 7.71 36.18
N GLY A 59 5.50 6.86 36.28
CA GLY A 59 4.38 7.02 37.22
C GLY A 59 4.79 7.12 38.69
N PRO A 60 5.67 6.25 39.22
CA PRO A 60 6.15 6.37 40.60
C PRO A 60 7.12 7.55 40.81
N GLY A 61 7.90 7.89 39.79
CA GLY A 61 8.93 8.94 39.85
C GLY A 61 8.36 10.37 39.78
N VAL A 62 7.22 10.58 39.12
CA VAL A 62 6.54 11.89 39.10
C VAL A 62 5.71 12.15 40.36
N LEU A 63 5.24 11.11 41.04
CA LEU A 63 4.46 11.24 42.28
C LEU A 63 5.35 11.46 43.51
N ASN A 64 6.57 10.93 43.50
CA ASN A 64 7.59 11.19 44.53
C ASN A 64 8.34 12.50 44.28
N ARG A 65 7.61 13.61 44.17
CA ARG A 65 8.21 14.94 44.30
C ARG A 65 8.09 15.36 45.77
N PRO A 66 9.14 15.21 46.60
CA PRO A 66 9.18 15.96 47.84
C PRO A 66 9.24 17.44 47.48
N LEU A 67 8.21 18.19 47.89
CA LEU A 67 8.26 19.64 48.02
C LEU A 67 9.16 19.99 49.21
#